data_AF-A0A2R3QWG0-F1
#
_entry.id   AF-A0A2R3QWG0-F1
#
_cell.length_a   1.000
_cell.length_b   1.000
_cell.length_c   1.000
_cell.angle_alpha   90.00
_cell.angle_beta   90.00
_cell.angle_gamma   90.00
#
_symmetry.space_group_name_H-M   'P 1'
#
loop_
_entity.id
_entity.type
_entity.pdbx_description
1 polymer ?
#
loop_
_entity_poly.entity_id
_entity_poly.type
_entity_poly.pdbx_seq_one_letter_code
_entity_poly.pdbx_strand_id
1 'polypeptide(L)' 'MHLERKVADRDGYGIWSFHQSQISWVLDQGRKTYRHARIKPAEPRPGAEVEVFIVEGADAPEETHIGPRRGVVIVL' A
#
# COMPACT_ATOMS: atom_id res chain seq x y z
N MET A 1 -4.39 4.73 -6.55
CA MET A 1 -3.36 3.73 -6.24
C MET A 1 -3.64 2.48 -7.06
N HIS A 2 -2.70 2.06 -7.90
CA HIS A 2 -2.87 0.87 -8.73
C HIS A 2 -2.39 -0.37 -8.00
N LEU A 3 -3.32 -1.27 -7.68
CA LEU A 3 -3.03 -2.53 -7.01
C LEU A 3 -2.83 -3.61 -8.06
N GLU A 4 -1.70 -4.32 -8.03
CA GLU A 4 -1.38 -5.35 -9.02
C GLU A 4 -1.66 -6.76 -8.49
N ARG A 5 -1.24 -7.03 -7.25
CA ARG A 5 -1.36 -8.37 -6.66
C ARG A 5 -1.48 -8.31 -5.14
N LYS A 6 -2.44 -9.05 -4.59
CA LYS A 6 -2.52 -9.30 -3.15
C LYS A 6 -1.44 -10.29 -2.73
N VAL A 7 -0.64 -9.92 -1.74
CA VAL A 7 0.48 -10.71 -1.19
C VAL A 7 0.05 -11.43 0.08
N ALA A 8 -0.72 -10.75 0.94
CA ALA A 8 -1.22 -11.30 2.19
C ALA A 8 -2.48 -10.56 2.65
N ASP A 9 -3.18 -11.12 3.63
CA ASP A 9 -4.12 -10.39 4.48
C ASP A 9 -3.94 -10.75 5.95
N ARG A 10 -4.22 -9.76 6.80
CA ARG A 10 -4.13 -9.89 8.25
C ARG A 10 -4.97 -8.79 8.90
N ASP A 11 -5.78 -9.15 9.89
CA ASP A 11 -6.57 -8.22 10.72
C ASP A 11 -7.46 -7.24 9.92
N GLY A 12 -8.04 -7.71 8.81
CA GLY A 12 -8.91 -6.90 7.94
C GLY A 12 -8.18 -5.91 7.02
N TYR A 13 -6.84 -5.95 7.02
CA TYR A 13 -5.98 -5.25 6.07
C TYR A 13 -5.43 -6.23 5.04
N GLY A 14 -5.27 -5.74 3.80
CA GLY A 14 -4.67 -6.48 2.69
C GLY A 14 -3.32 -5.88 2.37
N ILE A 15 -2.31 -6.71 2.16
CA ILE A 15 -1.00 -6.27 1.68
C ILE A 15 -0.96 -6.50 0.18
N TRP A 16 -0.76 -5.42 -0.57
CA TRP A 16 -0.79 -5.41 -2.02
C TRP A 16 0.52 -4.90 -2.58
N SER A 17 1.00 -5.55 -3.63
CA SER A 17 2.02 -5.00 -4.50
C SER A 17 1.41 -3.93 -5.41
N PHE A 18 2.15 -2.85 -5.64
CA PHE A 18 1.75 -1.75 -6.51
C PHE A 18 2.90 -1.28 -7.40
N HIS A 19 2.54 -0.63 -8.52
CA HIS A 19 3.52 -0.20 -9.52
C HIS A 19 4.34 1.04 -9.07
N GLN A 20 5.66 0.98 -9.26
CA GLN A 20 6.65 1.99 -8.80
C GLN A 20 6.45 3.41 -9.36
N SER A 21 5.89 3.56 -10.57
CA SER A 21 5.73 4.87 -11.22
C SER A 21 4.61 5.73 -10.62
N GLN A 22 3.83 5.18 -9.70
CA GLN A 22 2.67 5.85 -9.10
C GLN A 22 2.96 6.53 -7.78
N ILE A 23 4.21 6.48 -7.37
CA ILE A 23 4.68 7.07 -6.14
C ILE A 23 5.45 8.35 -6.48
N SER A 24 4.74 9.47 -6.44
CA SER A 24 5.32 10.77 -6.08
C SER A 24 5.64 10.85 -4.58
N TRP A 25 5.70 9.71 -3.88
CA TRP A 25 6.10 9.60 -2.48
C TRP A 25 7.58 9.24 -2.42
N VAL A 26 8.40 10.16 -2.93
CA VAL A 26 9.80 10.23 -2.53
C VAL A 26 9.77 10.58 -1.05
N LEU A 27 9.91 9.57 -0.19
CA LEU A 27 10.28 9.82 1.19
C LEU A 27 11.64 10.50 1.13
N ASP A 28 11.70 11.68 1.73
CA ASP A 28 12.82 12.63 1.78
C ASP A 28 14.10 12.05 2.47
N GLN A 29 14.22 10.72 2.54
CA GLN A 29 15.28 9.97 3.20
C GLN A 29 15.95 8.94 2.25
N GLY A 30 16.17 9.33 1.00
CA GLY A 30 17.07 8.64 0.08
C GLY A 30 16.53 7.35 -0.54
N ARG A 31 16.35 7.35 -1.87
CA ARG A 31 16.39 6.20 -2.83
C ARG A 31 15.68 4.88 -2.48
N LYS A 32 14.87 4.78 -1.41
CA LYS A 32 14.22 3.53 -1.04
C LYS A 32 12.90 3.40 -1.80
N THR A 33 12.88 2.49 -2.76
CA THR A 33 11.69 2.16 -3.53
C THR A 33 10.83 1.18 -2.75
N TYR A 34 9.64 1.61 -2.35
CA TYR A 34 8.63 0.74 -1.76
C TYR A 34 7.75 0.13 -2.86
N ARG A 35 7.41 -1.15 -2.71
CA ARG A 35 6.57 -1.90 -3.67
C ARG A 35 5.30 -2.47 -3.05
N HIS A 36 5.14 -2.34 -1.74
CA HIS A 36 4.04 -2.93 -0.99
C HIS A 36 3.30 -1.88 -0.20
N ALA A 37 1.99 -2.02 -0.14
CA ALA A 37 1.16 -1.24 0.76
C ALA A 37 0.20 -2.15 1.51
N ARG A 38 0.01 -1.83 2.77
CA ARG A 38 -1.06 -2.38 3.59
C ARG A 38 -2.27 -1.45 3.48
N ILE A 39 -3.42 -1.99 3.09
CA ILE A 39 -4.63 -1.20 2.84
C ILE A 39 -5.85 -1.74 3.57
N LYS A 40 -6.81 -0.86 3.89
CA LYS A 40 -8.12 -1.21 4.45
C LYS A 40 -9.26 -0.54 3.68
N PRO A 41 -10.33 -1.27 3.34
CA PRO A 41 -10.54 -2.72 3.55
C PRO A 41 -9.55 -3.58 2.75
N ALA A 42 -9.30 -4.82 3.20
CA ALA A 42 -8.34 -5.74 2.59
C ALA A 42 -8.60 -6.07 1.12
N GLU A 43 -9.86 -6.08 0.72
CA GLU A 43 -10.33 -6.29 -0.65
C GLU A 43 -11.17 -5.08 -1.06
N PRO A 44 -10.51 -3.98 -1.45
CA PRO A 44 -11.22 -2.78 -1.84
C PRO A 44 -11.80 -2.94 -3.24
N ARG A 45 -12.99 -2.37 -3.42
CA ARG A 45 -13.61 -2.30 -4.75
C ARG A 45 -12.88 -1.24 -5.60
N PRO A 46 -12.80 -1.41 -6.93
CA PRO A 46 -12.33 -0.35 -7.82
C PRO A 46 -13.10 0.95 -7.57
N GLY A 47 -12.40 2.07 -7.49
CA GLY A 47 -12.98 3.39 -7.18
C GLY A 47 -13.29 3.64 -5.70
N ALA A 48 -13.07 2.66 -4.80
CA ALA A 48 -13.27 2.87 -3.37
C ALA A 48 -12.13 3.66 -2.73
N GLU A 49 -12.47 4.48 -1.73
CA GLU A 49 -11.49 5.07 -0.82
C GLU A 49 -10.96 3.98 0.12
N VAL A 50 -9.64 3.97 0.30
CA VAL A 50 -8.92 3.07 1.19
C VAL A 50 -7.99 3.85 2.10
N GLU A 51 -7.79 3.31 3.29
CA GLU A 51 -6.65 3.66 4.13
C GLU A 51 -5.42 2.92 3.62
N VAL A 52 -4.28 3.61 3.49
CA VAL A 52 -3.04 3.09 2.93
C VAL A 52 -1.87 3.37 3.87
N PHE A 53 -1.10 2.33 4.12
CA PHE A 53 0.22 2.39 4.74
C PHE A 53 1.24 1.84 3.74
N ILE A 54 2.32 2.58 3.50
CA ILE A 54 3.44 2.08 2.71
C ILE A 54 4.32 1.20 3.61
N VAL A 55 4.65 0.00 3.14
CA VAL A 55 5.41 -1.00 3.90
C VAL A 55 6.53 -1.58 3.05
N GLU A 56 7.61 -2.03 3.69
CA GLU A 56 8.74 -2.64 2.99
C GLU A 56 8.37 -4.04 2.42
N GLY A 57 7.59 -4.80 3.17
CA GLY A 57 7.17 -6.16 2.83
C GLY A 57 5.99 -6.62 3.69
N ALA A 58 5.54 -7.85 3.47
CA ALA A 58 4.36 -8.42 4.14
C ALA A 58 4.54 -8.54 5.66
N ASP A 59 5.77 -8.83 6.11
CA ASP A 59 6.12 -9.00 7.52
C ASP A 59 6.78 -7.75 8.13
N ALA A 60 6.69 -6.60 7.46
CA ALA A 60 7.26 -5.36 8.00
C ALA A 60 6.58 -5.01 9.34
N PRO A 61 7.34 -4.72 10.40
CA PRO A 61 6.78 -4.39 11.70
C PRO A 61 5.99 -3.07 11.63
N GLU A 62 4.88 -2.98 12.35
CA GLU A 62 3.93 -1.86 12.25
C GLU A 62 4.58 -0.49 12.54
N GLU A 63 5.62 -0.44 13.36
CA GLU A 63 6.40 0.78 13.64
C GLU A 63 7.11 1.35 12.41
N THR A 64 7.36 0.52 11.38
CA THR A 64 7.99 0.93 10.12
C THR A 64 6.99 1.30 9.04
N HIS A 65 5.69 1.20 9.32
CA HIS A 65 4.63 1.52 8.36
C HIS A 65 4.52 3.04 8.20
N ILE A 66 4.39 3.49 6.96
CA ILE A 66 4.36 4.93 6.64
C ILE A 66 2.94 5.30 6.22
N GLY A 67 2.24 6.04 7.07
CA GLY A 67 0.81 6.36 6.92
C GLY A 67 0.13 6.62 8.28
N PRO A 68 -1.22 6.52 8.38
CA PRO A 68 -2.17 6.24 7.30
C PRO A 68 -2.34 7.40 6.33
N ARG A 69 -2.67 7.08 5.08
CA ARG A 69 -3.11 8.05 4.07
C ARG A 69 -4.38 7.54 3.39
N ARG A 70 -5.20 8.46 2.88
CA ARG A 70 -6.35 8.08 2.05
C ARG A 70 -5.90 7.97 0.59
N GLY A 71 -6.40 6.95 -0.10
CA GLY A 71 -6.19 6.77 -1.53
C GLY A 71 -7.43 6.18 -2.20
N VAL A 72 -7.61 6.45 -3.49
CA VAL A 72 -8.64 5.78 -4.30
C VAL A 72 -8.00 4.61 -5.04
N VAL A 73 -8.59 3.43 -4.94
CA VAL A 73 -8.11 2.23 -5.64
C VAL A 73 -8.47 2.31 -7.11
N ILE A 74 -7.49 2.05 -7.96
CA ILE A 74 -7.67 1.84 -9.38
C ILE A 74 -7.19 0.41 -9.63
N VAL A 75 -8.09 -0.48 -10.02
CA VAL A 75 -7.73 -1.86 -10.38
C VAL A 75 -7.51 -1.89 -11.89
N LEU A 76 -6.40 -2.49 -12.33
CA LEU A 76 -6.12 -2.73 -13.75
C LEU A 76 -6.52 -4.16 -14.12
#